data_AF-A0A380BIB1-F1
#
_entry.id   AF-A0A380BIB1-F1
#
_cell.length_a   1.000
_cell.length_b   1.000
_cell.length_c   1.000
_cell.angle_alpha   90.00
_cell.angle_beta   90.00
_cell.angle_gamma   90.00
#
_symmetry.space_group_name_H-M   'P 1'
#
loop_
_entity.id
_entity.type
_entity.pdbx_description
1 polymer ?
#
loop_
_entity_poly.entity_id
_entity_poly.type
_entity_poly.pdbx_seq_one_letter_code
_entity_poly.pdbx_strand_id
1 'polypeptide(L)'
;MPHKTALSVFAAIGLFSSATALAGSAEEAFSAELQQCAAYYQISSEAIAAMNAPQMAAVGDRLKQSAKDAEALAAQYSSAQDAEKGVAAARAEMLEIMGNSKSLGGLMSQYKDSCKTILAEPQKRLDYWIMANM
;
A
#
# COMPACT_ATOMS: atom_id res chain seq x y z
N MET A 1 28.63 -62.83 -3.03
CA MET A 1 27.21 -63.13 -3.30
C MET A 1 26.51 -61.81 -3.63
N PRO A 2 25.87 -61.70 -4.81
CA PRO A 2 25.34 -60.45 -5.35
C PRO A 2 23.85 -60.28 -4.98
N HIS A 3 23.44 -59.06 -4.62
CA HIS A 3 22.04 -58.67 -4.71
C HIS A 3 21.90 -57.51 -5.70
N LYS A 4 21.25 -57.84 -6.82
CA LYS A 4 20.62 -56.93 -7.77
C LYS A 4 19.45 -56.24 -7.08
N THR A 5 19.25 -54.95 -7.34
CA THR A 5 17.94 -54.39 -7.74
C THR A 5 18.10 -52.94 -8.22
N ALA A 6 17.74 -52.73 -9.48
CA ALA A 6 17.44 -51.42 -10.05
C ALA A 6 16.15 -50.86 -9.43
N LEU A 7 16.02 -49.53 -9.29
CA LEU A 7 14.83 -48.81 -9.77
C LEU A 7 14.94 -47.28 -9.62
N SER A 8 14.54 -46.63 -10.70
CA SER A 8 13.85 -45.34 -10.80
C SER A 8 14.56 -44.05 -10.38
N VAL A 9 15.09 -43.42 -11.42
CA VAL A 9 15.03 -41.97 -11.66
C VAL A 9 13.62 -41.44 -11.34
N PHE A 10 13.51 -40.61 -10.30
CA PHE A 10 12.42 -39.64 -10.17
C PHE A 10 13.00 -38.25 -10.40
N ALA A 11 13.02 -37.86 -11.67
CA ALA A 11 13.14 -36.46 -12.06
C ALA A 11 11.80 -35.77 -11.72
N ALA A 12 11.66 -35.28 -10.50
CA ALA A 12 10.66 -34.29 -10.16
C ALA A 12 11.26 -32.90 -10.44
N ILE A 13 11.27 -32.52 -11.72
CA ILE A 13 11.50 -31.12 -12.10
C ILE A 13 10.28 -30.36 -11.58
N GLY A 14 10.45 -29.68 -10.45
CA GLY A 14 9.43 -28.86 -9.81
C GLY A 14 9.03 -27.71 -10.71
N LEU A 15 7.91 -27.87 -11.41
CA LEU A 15 7.16 -26.79 -12.02
C LEU A 15 6.44 -26.00 -10.92
N PHE A 16 7.16 -25.14 -10.22
CA PHE A 16 6.58 -24.13 -9.33
C PHE A 16 7.37 -22.83 -9.47
N SER A 17 7.11 -22.07 -10.53
CA SER A 17 7.70 -20.73 -10.71
C SER A 17 6.69 -19.63 -11.07
N SER A 18 5.39 -19.93 -11.11
CA SER A 18 4.38 -18.94 -11.52
C SER A 18 3.69 -18.24 -10.34
N ALA A 19 3.66 -18.85 -9.15
CA ALA A 19 2.97 -18.26 -7.99
C ALA A 19 3.74 -17.09 -7.36
N THR A 20 5.07 -17.09 -7.44
CA THR A 20 5.93 -16.03 -6.87
C THR A 20 5.86 -14.74 -7.68
N ALA A 21 5.69 -14.83 -9.01
CA ALA A 21 5.57 -13.65 -9.86
C ALA A 21 4.24 -12.90 -9.68
N LEU A 22 3.14 -13.63 -9.49
CA LEU A 22 1.80 -13.07 -9.25
C LEU A 22 1.66 -12.44 -7.86
N ALA A 23 2.29 -13.05 -6.83
CA ALA A 23 2.34 -12.46 -5.50
C ALA A 23 3.13 -11.15 -5.49
N GLY A 24 4.27 -11.09 -6.21
CA GLY A 24 5.08 -9.88 -6.29
C GLY A 24 4.36 -8.68 -6.91
N SER A 25 3.59 -8.87 -7.98
CA SER A 25 2.84 -7.77 -8.60
C SER A 25 1.66 -7.29 -7.75
N ALA A 26 1.02 -8.20 -7.01
CA ALA A 26 -0.07 -7.86 -6.08
C ALA A 26 0.45 -7.09 -4.85
N GLU A 27 1.56 -7.52 -4.27
CA GLU A 27 2.22 -6.82 -3.16
C GLU A 27 2.72 -5.44 -3.59
N GLU A 28 3.25 -5.30 -4.80
CA GLU A 28 3.67 -4.01 -5.37
C GLU A 28 2.48 -3.06 -5.56
N ALA A 29 1.38 -3.53 -6.16
CA ALA A 29 0.16 -2.73 -6.34
C ALA A 29 -0.47 -2.33 -4.99
N PHE A 30 -0.48 -3.25 -4.03
CA PHE A 30 -0.96 -3.00 -2.69
C PHE A 30 -0.10 -1.97 -1.95
N SER A 31 1.23 -2.11 -2.04
CA SER A 31 2.19 -1.15 -1.48
C SER A 31 2.02 0.24 -2.10
N ALA A 32 1.84 0.33 -3.42
CA ALA A 32 1.60 1.60 -4.10
C ALA A 32 0.31 2.29 -3.62
N GLU A 33 -0.76 1.52 -3.42
CA GLU A 33 -2.01 2.05 -2.89
C GLU A 33 -1.88 2.53 -1.43
N LEU A 34 -1.11 1.81 -0.60
CA LEU A 34 -0.80 2.24 0.76
C LEU A 34 0.04 3.53 0.78
N GLN A 35 0.98 3.68 -0.15
CA GLN A 35 1.77 4.91 -0.30
C GLN A 35 0.87 6.11 -0.67
N GLN A 36 -0.11 5.91 -1.57
CA GLN A 36 -1.12 6.93 -1.87
C GLN A 36 -1.95 7.28 -0.63
N CYS A 37 -2.34 6.29 0.17
CA CYS A 37 -3.07 6.53 1.40
C CYS A 37 -2.27 7.31 2.45
N ALA A 38 -0.99 6.98 2.62
CA ALA A 38 -0.10 7.75 3.47
C ALA A 38 -0.01 9.22 3.00
N ALA A 39 0.20 9.45 1.70
CA ALA A 39 0.25 10.80 1.13
C ALA A 39 -1.07 11.57 1.35
N TYR A 40 -2.21 10.94 1.09
CA TYR A 40 -3.53 11.53 1.34
C TYR A 40 -3.71 11.96 2.80
N TYR A 41 -3.32 11.10 3.75
CA TYR A 41 -3.43 11.41 5.17
C TYR A 41 -2.45 12.50 5.62
N GLN A 42 -1.23 12.56 5.06
CA GLN A 42 -0.28 13.66 5.29
C GLN A 42 -0.90 14.99 4.86
N ILE A 43 -1.31 15.10 3.59
CA ILE A 43 -1.94 16.32 3.04
C ILE A 43 -3.17 16.71 3.86
N SER A 44 -4.02 15.73 4.19
CA SER A 44 -5.24 15.99 4.97
C SER A 44 -4.93 16.50 6.37
N SER A 45 -3.93 15.92 7.05
CA SER A 45 -3.50 16.37 8.38
C SER A 45 -2.92 17.78 8.37
N GLU A 46 -2.10 18.10 7.36
CA GLU A 46 -1.51 19.42 7.17
C GLU A 46 -2.58 20.47 6.89
N ALA A 47 -3.56 20.15 6.05
CA ALA A 47 -4.68 21.04 5.75
C ALA A 47 -5.54 21.31 6.99
N ILE A 48 -5.84 20.28 7.80
CA ILE A 48 -6.55 20.46 9.07
C ILE A 48 -5.75 21.32 10.05
N ALA A 49 -4.44 21.09 10.16
CA ALA A 49 -3.58 21.91 11.02
C ALA A 49 -3.55 23.38 10.57
N ALA A 50 -3.48 23.63 9.26
CA ALA A 50 -3.46 24.98 8.70
C ALA A 50 -4.76 25.77 8.94
N MET A 51 -5.88 25.09 9.20
CA MET A 51 -7.15 25.74 9.56
C MET A 51 -7.10 26.42 10.94
N ASN A 52 -6.08 26.15 11.76
CA ASN A 52 -5.92 26.71 13.11
C ASN A 52 -7.19 26.59 13.98
N ALA A 53 -7.89 25.46 13.86
CA ALA A 53 -9.15 25.17 14.54
C ALA A 53 -8.90 24.18 15.70
N PRO A 54 -8.85 24.61 16.98
CA PRO A 54 -8.51 23.75 18.11
C PRO A 54 -9.40 22.51 18.26
N GLN A 55 -10.68 22.62 17.90
CA GLN A 55 -11.64 21.52 17.92
C GLN A 55 -11.31 20.40 16.91
N MET A 56 -10.49 20.70 15.90
CA MET A 56 -10.04 19.74 14.88
C MET A 56 -8.63 19.20 15.13
N ALA A 57 -7.92 19.67 16.17
CA ALA A 57 -6.54 19.26 16.44
C ALA A 57 -6.42 17.73 16.58
N ALA A 58 -7.29 17.13 17.38
CA ALA A 58 -7.33 15.67 17.55
C ALA A 58 -7.63 14.91 16.25
N VAL A 59 -8.34 15.52 15.30
CA VAL A 59 -8.56 14.92 13.96
C VAL A 59 -7.27 14.96 13.16
N GLY A 60 -6.58 16.12 13.14
CA GLY A 60 -5.28 16.28 12.50
C GLY A 60 -4.25 15.27 13.01
N ASP A 61 -4.16 15.08 14.33
CA ASP A 61 -3.24 14.12 14.94
C ASP A 61 -3.56 12.68 14.56
N ARG A 62 -4.85 12.29 14.52
CA ARG A 62 -5.26 10.96 14.05
C ARG A 62 -4.89 10.74 12.59
N LEU A 63 -5.12 11.72 11.71
CA LEU A 63 -4.74 11.63 10.30
C LEU A 63 -3.22 11.50 10.15
N LYS A 64 -2.45 12.28 10.93
CA LYS A 64 -0.99 12.16 10.94
C LYS A 64 -0.52 10.78 11.39
N GLN A 65 -1.22 10.15 12.34
CA GLN A 65 -0.92 8.77 12.73
C GLN A 65 -1.29 7.78 11.62
N SER A 66 -2.47 7.91 11.01
CA SER A 66 -2.89 7.05 9.89
C SER A 66 -1.92 7.14 8.69
N ALA A 67 -1.31 8.30 8.45
CA ALA A 67 -0.25 8.44 7.46
C ALA A 67 0.96 7.54 7.78
N LYS A 68 1.43 7.56 9.03
CA LYS A 68 2.55 6.72 9.48
C LYS A 68 2.21 5.24 9.43
N ASP A 69 0.99 4.88 9.83
CA ASP A 69 0.54 3.49 9.82
C ASP A 69 0.47 2.95 8.38
N ALA A 70 -0.01 3.75 7.43
CA ALA A 70 -0.04 3.39 6.01
C ALA A 70 1.36 3.24 5.41
N GLU A 71 2.27 4.16 5.70
CA GLU A 71 3.67 4.09 5.24
C GLU A 71 4.40 2.88 5.85
N ALA A 72 4.22 2.64 7.15
CA ALA A 72 4.78 1.49 7.83
C ALA A 72 4.23 0.17 7.29
N LEU A 73 2.96 0.13 6.88
CA LEU A 73 2.38 -1.05 6.25
C LEU A 73 2.91 -1.24 4.82
N ALA A 74 3.06 -0.17 4.04
CA ALA A 74 3.69 -0.24 2.71
C ALA A 74 5.12 -0.80 2.80
N ALA A 75 5.88 -0.39 3.81
CA ALA A 75 7.23 -0.87 4.06
C ALA A 75 7.33 -2.35 4.49
N GLN A 76 6.21 -3.05 4.72
CA GLN A 76 6.20 -4.51 4.92
C GLN A 76 6.20 -5.28 3.59
N TYR A 77 5.67 -4.67 2.54
CA TYR A 77 5.53 -5.26 1.19
C TYR A 77 6.50 -4.64 0.17
N SER A 78 7.25 -3.62 0.59
CA SER A 78 8.33 -2.97 -0.14
C SER A 78 9.49 -2.70 0.82
N SER A 79 10.55 -2.02 0.38
CA SER A 79 11.57 -1.53 1.32
C SER A 79 11.10 -0.24 2.00
N ALA A 80 11.59 0.06 3.21
CA ALA A 80 11.29 1.33 3.88
C ALA A 80 11.66 2.56 3.03
N GLN A 81 12.74 2.46 2.25
CA GLN A 81 13.16 3.53 1.35
C GLN A 81 12.19 3.69 0.17
N ASP A 82 11.67 2.59 -0.38
CA ASP A 82 10.72 2.64 -1.49
C ASP A 82 9.34 3.11 -1.03
N ALA A 83 8.93 2.73 0.18
CA ALA A 83 7.75 3.29 0.84
C ALA A 83 7.86 4.81 0.97
N GLU A 84 8.93 5.34 1.55
CA GLU A 84 9.13 6.78 1.71
C GLU A 84 9.13 7.52 0.36
N LYS A 85 9.86 7.00 -0.64
CA LYS A 85 9.90 7.58 -1.99
C LYS A 85 8.52 7.55 -2.66
N GLY A 86 7.79 6.44 -2.55
CA GLY A 86 6.46 6.28 -3.11
C GLY A 86 5.46 7.24 -2.48
N VAL A 87 5.52 7.42 -1.16
CA VAL A 87 4.71 8.43 -0.45
C VAL A 87 5.03 9.84 -0.95
N ALA A 88 6.32 10.19 -1.09
CA ALA A 88 6.73 11.49 -1.60
C ALA A 88 6.24 11.73 -3.03
N ALA A 89 6.33 10.73 -3.90
CA ALA A 89 5.84 10.80 -5.28
C ALA A 89 4.32 10.96 -5.34
N ALA A 90 3.57 10.13 -4.62
CA ALA A 90 2.11 10.22 -4.54
C ALA A 90 1.66 11.57 -3.96
N ARG A 91 2.39 12.11 -2.98
CA ARG A 91 2.12 13.43 -2.42
C ARG A 91 2.32 14.53 -3.46
N ALA A 92 3.38 14.46 -4.26
CA ALA A 92 3.60 15.43 -5.34
C ALA A 92 2.45 15.39 -6.38
N GLU A 93 2.06 14.19 -6.82
CA GLU A 93 0.95 13.99 -7.75
C GLU A 93 -0.38 14.54 -7.20
N MET A 94 -0.71 14.23 -5.94
CA MET A 94 -1.93 14.74 -5.31
C MET A 94 -1.94 16.27 -5.18
N LEU A 95 -0.78 16.89 -4.92
CA LEU A 95 -0.66 18.34 -4.89
C LEU A 95 -0.86 18.97 -6.27
N GLU A 96 -0.41 18.30 -7.35
CA GLU A 96 -0.71 18.71 -8.73
C GLU A 96 -2.22 18.62 -9.02
N ILE A 97 -2.87 17.52 -8.61
CA ILE A 97 -4.33 17.34 -8.75
C ILE A 97 -5.12 18.43 -8.00
N MET A 98 -4.68 18.80 -6.80
CA MET A 98 -5.32 19.87 -6.02
C MET A 98 -5.18 21.26 -6.68
N GLY A 99 -4.12 21.46 -7.45
CA GLY A 99 -3.80 22.70 -8.15
C GLY A 99 -3.90 23.94 -7.23
N ASN A 100 -4.39 25.04 -7.79
CA ASN A 100 -4.54 26.31 -7.05
C ASN A 100 -5.69 26.30 -6.04
N SER A 101 -6.62 25.34 -6.10
CA SER A 101 -7.80 25.32 -5.25
C SER A 101 -7.47 25.00 -3.79
N LYS A 102 -6.35 24.31 -3.55
CA LYS A 102 -5.96 23.73 -2.26
C LYS A 102 -7.10 22.97 -1.56
N SER A 103 -8.11 22.54 -2.32
CA SER A 103 -9.31 21.93 -1.77
C SER A 103 -9.06 20.45 -1.54
N LEU A 104 -9.28 20.01 -0.30
CA LEU A 104 -9.24 18.59 0.03
C LEU A 104 -10.42 17.81 -0.59
N GLY A 105 -11.47 18.48 -1.07
CA GLY A 105 -12.71 17.82 -1.50
C GLY A 105 -12.48 16.73 -2.55
N GLY A 106 -11.64 16.99 -3.56
CA GLY A 106 -11.32 16.03 -4.61
C GLY A 106 -10.49 14.85 -4.11
N LEU A 107 -9.55 15.08 -3.19
CA LEU A 107 -8.79 13.99 -2.57
C LEU A 107 -9.68 13.17 -1.62
N MET A 108 -10.53 13.83 -0.84
CA MET A 108 -11.47 13.15 0.04
C MET A 108 -12.42 12.23 -0.73
N SER A 109 -12.93 12.66 -1.89
CA SER A 109 -13.81 11.79 -2.70
C SER A 109 -13.09 10.58 -3.29
N GLN A 110 -11.79 10.67 -3.54
CA GLN A 110 -11.02 9.59 -4.15
C GLN A 110 -10.42 8.61 -3.12
N TYR A 111 -9.90 9.14 -2.01
CA TYR A 111 -9.03 8.38 -1.11
C TYR A 111 -9.62 8.11 0.26
N LYS A 112 -10.61 8.88 0.73
CA LYS A 112 -11.05 8.79 2.13
C LYS A 112 -11.55 7.40 2.53
N ASP A 113 -12.48 6.86 1.74
CA ASP A 113 -13.16 5.61 2.10
C ASP A 113 -12.32 4.38 1.72
N SER A 114 -11.60 4.44 0.60
CA SER A 114 -10.63 3.40 0.21
C SER A 114 -9.52 3.28 1.26
N CYS A 115 -8.84 4.37 1.60
CA CYS A 115 -7.73 4.33 2.55
C CYS A 115 -8.16 3.91 3.96
N LYS A 116 -9.35 4.34 4.40
CA LYS A 116 -9.92 3.87 5.67
C LYS A 116 -10.14 2.36 5.64
N THR A 117 -10.68 1.84 4.54
CA THR A 117 -10.99 0.41 4.39
C THR A 117 -9.71 -0.42 4.33
N ILE A 118 -8.70 0.06 3.61
CA ILE A 118 -7.42 -0.62 3.44
C ILE A 118 -6.67 -0.76 4.76
N LEU A 119 -6.65 0.29 5.59
CA LEU A 119 -6.01 0.21 6.91
C LEU A 119 -6.80 -0.64 7.91
N ALA A 120 -8.13 -0.74 7.74
CA ALA A 120 -8.97 -1.58 8.59
C ALA A 120 -8.91 -3.07 8.20
N GLU A 121 -8.82 -3.36 6.90
CA GLU A 121 -8.87 -4.72 6.34
C GLU A 121 -7.73 -4.93 5.31
N PRO A 122 -6.45 -4.81 5.71
CA PRO A 122 -5.33 -4.82 4.77
C PRO A 122 -5.19 -6.14 4.02
N GLN A 123 -5.40 -7.27 4.69
CA GLN A 123 -5.34 -8.58 4.05
C GLN A 123 -6.39 -8.73 2.94
N LYS A 124 -7.62 -8.27 3.20
CA LYS A 124 -8.69 -8.33 2.20
C LYS A 124 -8.38 -7.47 0.98
N ARG A 125 -7.68 -6.34 1.16
CA ARG A 125 -7.24 -5.53 0.04
C ARG A 125 -6.09 -6.19 -0.73
N LEU A 126 -5.14 -6.80 -0.05
CA LEU A 126 -4.10 -7.59 -0.70
C LEU A 126 -4.70 -8.75 -1.50
N ASP A 127 -5.68 -9.47 -0.94
CA ASP A 127 -6.40 -10.53 -1.64
C ASP A 127 -7.08 -10.03 -2.92
N TYR A 128 -7.65 -8.81 -2.90
CA TYR A 128 -8.17 -8.18 -4.11
C TYR A 128 -7.09 -8.02 -5.19
N TRP A 129 -5.89 -7.55 -4.81
CA TRP A 129 -4.79 -7.37 -5.77
C TRP A 129 -4.27 -8.69 -6.31
N ILE A 130 -4.23 -9.74 -5.48
CA ILE A 130 -3.91 -11.11 -5.93
C ILE A 130 -4.91 -11.56 -6.99
N MET A 131 -6.21 -11.32 -6.79
CA MET A 131 -7.25 -11.68 -7.74
C MET A 131 -7.24 -10.81 -9.01
N ALA A 132 -6.95 -9.52 -8.88
CA ALA A 132 -6.93 -8.57 -9.98
C ALA A 132 -5.72 -8.75 -10.92
N ASN A 133 -4.62 -9.28 -10.38
CA ASN A 133 -3.37 -9.52 -11.13
C ASN A 133 -3.23 -10.97 -11.63
N MET A 134 -4.25 -11.83 -11.42
CA MET A 134 -4.32 -13.18 -12.00
C MET A 134 -4.64 -13.17 -13.49
#